data_AF-G2EBL9-F1
#
_entry.id   AF-G2EBL9-F1
#
_cell.length_a   1.000
_cell.length_b   1.000
_cell.length_c   1.000
_cell.angle_alpha   90.00
_cell.angle_beta   90.00
_cell.angle_gamma   90.00
#
_symmetry.space_group_name_H-M   'P 1'
#
loop_
_entity.id
_entity.type
_entity.pdbx_description
1 polymer ?
#
loop_
_entity_poly.entity_id
_entity_poly.type
_entity_poly.pdbx_seq_one_letter_code
_entity_poly.pdbx_strand_id
1 'polypeptide(L)'
;MKQLLLSLLFVCTVCTSLCAQSSTLMNTKTKKVTDNMIFLTYHIYKIPEAILQIEYKNAILAKGRIKGFHETKTLNKADNLACDLLDKDMNVIETLYIENPLEKSIEFINDSGILEKRLIPLDSSEFTFRMPYNHKVIYAKIGVISNSNTSYFSITKL
;
A
#
# COMPACT_ATOMS: atom_id res chain seq x y z
N MET A 1 -69.38 5.52 -40.36
CA MET A 1 -68.21 5.85 -39.52
C MET A 1 -66.97 5.78 -40.38
N LYS A 2 -66.17 6.84 -40.33
CA LYS A 2 -65.14 7.24 -41.28
C LYS A 2 -64.05 6.17 -41.47
N GLN A 3 -64.00 5.58 -42.66
CA GLN A 3 -62.76 5.09 -43.26
C GLN A 3 -62.04 6.30 -43.84
N LEU A 4 -60.83 6.60 -43.36
CA LEU A 4 -59.75 7.38 -43.99
C LEU A 4 -58.81 7.86 -42.88
N LEU A 5 -57.83 7.03 -42.52
CA LEU A 5 -56.48 7.50 -42.17
C LEU A 5 -55.51 6.30 -42.17
N LEU A 6 -55.47 5.60 -43.32
CA LEU A 6 -54.32 4.82 -43.73
C LEU A 6 -53.41 5.79 -44.47
N SER A 7 -52.20 6.05 -43.96
CA SER A 7 -50.98 6.39 -44.71
C SER A 7 -50.05 7.28 -43.87
N LEU A 8 -48.76 6.93 -43.92
CA LEU A 8 -47.62 7.83 -43.74
C LEU A 8 -47.24 8.24 -42.30
N LEU A 9 -46.36 7.46 -41.66
CA LEU A 9 -44.96 7.89 -41.53
C LEU A 9 -44.07 6.73 -41.08
N PHE A 10 -43.63 5.97 -42.08
CA PHE A 10 -42.36 5.25 -42.03
C PHE A 10 -41.27 6.31 -42.18
N VAL A 11 -40.64 6.75 -41.09
CA VAL A 11 -39.34 7.41 -41.19
C VAL A 11 -38.42 6.83 -40.12
N CYS A 12 -37.65 5.85 -40.60
CA CYS A 12 -36.32 5.53 -40.13
C CYS A 12 -35.61 6.79 -39.60
N THR A 13 -35.44 6.88 -38.28
CA THR A 13 -34.48 7.80 -37.70
C THR A 13 -33.46 7.01 -36.89
N VAL A 14 -32.47 6.57 -37.67
CA VAL A 14 -31.05 6.53 -37.34
C VAL A 14 -30.68 5.76 -36.06
N CYS A 15 -30.29 4.50 -36.28
CA CYS A 15 -29.31 3.80 -35.48
C CYS A 15 -28.05 4.68 -35.32
N THR A 16 -27.97 5.46 -34.25
CA THR A 16 -26.68 5.99 -33.78
C THR A 16 -26.00 4.89 -33.00
N SER A 17 -25.30 4.00 -33.71
CA SER A 17 -24.21 3.25 -33.09
C SER A 17 -23.17 4.27 -32.65
N LEU A 18 -23.25 4.70 -31.39
CA LEU A 18 -22.11 5.30 -30.71
C LEU A 18 -21.02 4.23 -30.70
N CYS A 19 -20.11 4.33 -31.68
CA CYS A 19 -18.82 3.69 -31.63
C CYS A 19 -18.15 4.20 -30.36
N ALA A 20 -18.23 3.42 -29.28
CA ALA A 20 -17.39 3.60 -28.11
C ALA A 20 -15.95 3.52 -28.60
N GLN A 21 -15.33 4.69 -28.71
CA GLN A 21 -13.92 4.84 -29.00
C GLN A 21 -13.18 4.19 -27.84
N SER A 22 -12.79 2.92 -28.00
CA SER A 22 -11.90 2.26 -27.06
C SER A 22 -10.60 3.06 -27.08
N SER A 23 -10.39 3.88 -26.06
CA SER A 23 -9.11 4.52 -25.86
C SER A 23 -8.05 3.43 -25.87
N THR A 24 -7.14 3.54 -26.82
CA THR A 24 -5.92 2.74 -26.88
C THR A 24 -5.23 2.92 -25.53
N LEU A 25 -5.44 1.95 -24.64
CA LEU A 25 -4.71 1.79 -23.41
C LEU A 25 -3.24 1.67 -23.83
N MET A 26 -2.49 2.77 -23.65
CA MET A 26 -1.05 2.74 -23.73
C MET A 26 -0.58 1.55 -22.93
N ASN A 27 0.14 0.67 -23.61
CA ASN A 27 0.78 -0.51 -23.07
C ASN A 27 1.90 -0.05 -22.12
N THR A 28 1.53 0.54 -21.00
CA THR A 28 2.36 0.52 -19.80
C THR A 28 2.48 -0.94 -19.46
N LYS A 29 3.70 -1.48 -19.54
CA LYS A 29 4.04 -2.84 -19.08
C LYS A 29 3.34 -3.04 -17.75
N THR A 30 2.21 -3.74 -17.77
CA THR A 30 1.38 -3.88 -16.59
C THR A 30 2.16 -4.82 -15.70
N LYS A 31 2.80 -4.29 -14.64
CA LYS A 31 3.53 -5.07 -13.63
C LYS A 31 2.57 -6.20 -13.25
N LYS A 32 2.89 -7.45 -13.63
CA LYS A 32 1.99 -8.61 -13.45
C LYS A 32 1.64 -8.65 -11.97
N VAL A 33 0.41 -8.30 -11.64
CA VAL A 33 0.01 -8.09 -10.26
C VAL A 33 0.02 -9.45 -9.57
N THR A 34 0.62 -9.51 -8.40
CA THR A 34 0.72 -10.75 -7.63
C THR A 34 -0.62 -11.01 -6.97
N ASP A 35 -1.12 -12.24 -7.09
CA ASP A 35 -2.34 -12.69 -6.38
C ASP A 35 -2.02 -13.26 -4.99
N ASN A 36 -0.83 -12.97 -4.47
CA ASN A 36 -0.43 -13.31 -3.11
C ASN A 36 0.09 -12.07 -2.40
N MET A 37 -0.08 -12.06 -1.09
CA MET A 37 0.48 -11.06 -0.19
C MET A 37 1.18 -11.74 0.98
N ILE A 38 2.12 -11.01 1.57
CA ILE A 38 2.79 -11.39 2.80
C ILE A 38 2.42 -10.39 3.88
N PHE A 39 2.07 -10.89 5.05
CA PHE A 39 1.98 -10.12 6.28
C PHE A 39 3.30 -10.30 7.03
N LEU A 40 3.94 -9.20 7.41
CA LEU A 40 5.16 -9.22 8.19
C LEU A 40 4.88 -8.53 9.53
N THR A 41 5.24 -9.19 10.62
CA THR A 41 5.13 -8.65 11.97
C THR A 41 6.51 -8.43 12.55
N TYR A 42 6.71 -7.23 13.09
CA TYR A 42 7.95 -6.81 13.73
C TYR A 42 7.66 -6.19 15.10
N HIS A 43 8.65 -6.28 15.98
CA HIS A 43 8.69 -5.57 17.24
C HIS A 43 9.81 -4.53 17.19
N ILE A 44 9.47 -3.27 17.45
CA ILE A 44 10.40 -2.15 17.47
C ILE A 44 10.47 -1.59 18.88
N TYR A 45 11.67 -1.29 19.36
CA TYR A 45 11.88 -0.76 20.70
C TYR A 45 13.17 0.05 20.81
N LYS A 46 13.22 0.91 21.82
CA LYS A 46 14.42 1.67 22.20
C LYS A 46 15.16 0.89 23.30
N ILE A 47 16.47 0.73 23.15
CA ILE A 47 17.34 0.33 24.25
C ILE A 47 17.89 1.57 24.99
N PRO A 48 18.38 1.44 26.24
CA PRO A 48 19.09 2.54 26.90
C PRO A 48 20.18 3.09 25.97
N GLU A 49 20.32 4.41 25.89
CA GLU A 49 21.11 5.18 24.88
C GLU A 49 20.37 5.56 23.59
N ALA A 50 19.05 5.35 23.53
CA ALA A 50 18.19 5.74 22.39
C ALA A 50 18.54 5.06 21.06
N ILE A 51 19.28 3.95 21.11
CA ILE A 51 19.50 3.09 19.96
C ILE A 51 18.19 2.34 19.68
N LEU A 52 17.77 2.39 18.43
CA LEU A 52 16.54 1.74 17.97
C LEU A 52 16.86 0.30 17.53
N GLN A 53 16.02 -0.64 17.93
CA GLN A 53 16.11 -2.05 17.54
C GLN A 53 14.81 -2.50 16.86
N ILE A 54 14.93 -3.35 15.84
CA ILE A 54 13.80 -3.91 15.11
C ILE A 54 14.00 -5.43 15.00
N GLU A 55 13.08 -6.18 15.60
CA GLU A 55 13.08 -7.64 15.59
C GLU A 55 11.96 -8.18 14.70
N TYR A 56 12.32 -9.11 13.81
CA TYR A 56 11.32 -9.90 13.09
C TYR A 56 10.61 -10.87 14.04
N LYS A 57 9.28 -10.96 13.96
CA LYS A 57 8.49 -11.91 14.73
C LYS A 57 7.94 -13.04 13.87
N ASN A 58 7.23 -12.73 12.79
CA ASN A 58 6.68 -13.74 11.89
C ASN A 58 6.33 -13.20 10.50
N ALA A 59 5.99 -14.15 9.62
CA ALA A 59 5.44 -13.90 8.31
C ALA A 59 4.26 -14.84 8.06
N ILE A 60 3.21 -14.31 7.43
CA ILE A 60 2.05 -15.09 7.00
C ILE A 60 1.81 -14.84 5.51
N LEU A 61 1.85 -15.90 4.71
CA LEU A 61 1.48 -15.85 3.29
C LEU A 61 -0.04 -16.04 3.13
N ALA A 62 -0.65 -15.17 2.33
CA ALA A 62 -2.07 -15.24 2.03
C ALA A 62 -2.33 -15.05 0.54
N LYS A 63 -3.38 -15.70 0.04
CA LYS A 63 -3.92 -15.45 -1.30
C LYS A 63 -4.71 -14.15 -1.30
N GLY A 64 -4.50 -13.33 -2.33
CA GLY A 64 -5.22 -12.10 -2.57
C GLY A 64 -4.31 -11.00 -3.10
N ARG A 65 -4.96 -9.94 -3.61
CA ARG A 65 -4.30 -8.77 -4.17
C ARG A 65 -4.49 -7.57 -3.24
N ILE A 66 -3.44 -6.79 -3.05
CA ILE A 66 -3.54 -5.47 -2.38
C ILE A 66 -3.95 -4.43 -3.44
N LYS A 67 -5.16 -3.88 -3.31
CA LYS A 67 -5.65 -2.81 -4.20
C LYS A 67 -4.92 -1.52 -3.88
N GLY A 68 -4.43 -0.82 -4.90
CA GLY A 68 -3.78 0.47 -4.74
C GLY A 68 -2.48 0.40 -3.93
N PHE A 69 -1.78 -0.75 -3.95
CA PHE A 69 -0.43 -0.82 -3.44
C PHE A 69 0.47 0.08 -4.30
N HIS A 70 0.62 1.31 -3.84
CA HIS A 70 1.56 2.28 -4.32
C HIS A 70 2.31 2.78 -3.10
N GLU A 71 3.63 2.80 -3.21
CA GLU A 71 4.49 3.40 -2.21
C GLU A 71 4.05 4.87 -2.06
N THR A 72 3.42 5.21 -0.93
CA THR A 72 3.09 6.59 -0.64
C THR A 72 4.40 7.30 -0.39
N LYS A 73 4.96 7.96 -1.41
CA LYS A 73 6.21 8.73 -1.31
C LYS A 73 6.18 9.75 -0.15
N THR A 74 4.99 10.16 0.27
CA THR A 74 4.78 11.02 1.45
C THR A 74 5.28 10.40 2.76
N LEU A 75 5.36 9.06 2.85
CA LEU A 75 5.91 8.35 4.00
C LEU A 75 7.42 8.09 3.88
N ASN A 76 8.04 8.43 2.75
CA ASN A 76 9.49 8.49 2.64
C ASN A 76 10.01 9.79 3.27
N LYS A 77 9.93 9.85 4.60
CA LYS A 77 10.40 10.96 5.44
C LYS A 77 11.31 10.40 6.54
N ALA A 78 12.14 11.26 7.11
CA ALA A 78 12.97 10.89 8.26
C ALA A 78 12.11 10.29 9.39
N ASP A 79 12.72 9.36 10.13
CA ASP A 79 12.15 8.64 11.29
C ASP A 79 11.02 7.64 10.99
N ASN A 80 10.47 7.66 9.77
CA ASN A 80 9.64 6.57 9.27
C ASN A 80 10.51 5.33 8.95
N LEU A 81 9.84 4.19 8.76
CA LEU A 81 10.50 2.96 8.36
C LEU A 81 10.36 2.72 6.86
N ALA A 82 11.35 2.03 6.29
CA ALA A 82 11.26 1.43 4.97
C ALA A 82 11.47 -0.08 5.07
N CYS A 83 10.62 -0.86 4.41
CA CYS A 83 10.77 -2.29 4.27
C CYS A 83 10.90 -2.65 2.79
N ASP A 84 11.98 -3.33 2.43
CA ASP A 84 12.25 -3.83 1.08
C ASP A 84 12.03 -5.34 1.04
N LEU A 85 11.31 -5.80 0.02
CA LEU A 85 11.31 -7.20 -0.39
C LEU A 85 12.36 -7.41 -1.46
N LEU A 86 13.21 -8.41 -1.26
CA LEU A 86 14.41 -8.64 -2.06
C LEU A 86 14.36 -10.00 -2.74
N ASP A 87 14.94 -10.09 -3.93
CA ASP A 87 15.16 -11.37 -4.61
C ASP A 87 16.38 -12.14 -4.06
N LYS A 88 16.66 -13.31 -4.65
CA LYS A 88 17.80 -14.17 -4.27
C LYS A 88 19.16 -13.48 -4.43
N ASP A 89 19.24 -12.48 -5.32
CA ASP A 89 20.45 -11.74 -5.68
C ASP A 89 20.50 -10.39 -4.92
N MET A 90 19.64 -10.22 -3.91
CA MET A 90 19.52 -9.02 -3.07
C MET A 90 19.04 -7.76 -3.82
N ASN A 91 18.39 -7.91 -4.97
CA ASN A 91 17.76 -6.79 -5.67
C ASN A 91 16.39 -6.49 -5.07
N VAL A 92 16.06 -5.21 -4.93
CA VAL A 92 14.74 -4.76 -4.44
C VAL A 92 13.67 -5.06 -5.50
N ILE A 93 12.68 -5.87 -5.12
CA ILE A 93 11.47 -6.16 -5.90
C ILE A 93 10.39 -5.11 -5.62
N GLU A 94 10.26 -4.74 -4.35
CA GLU A 94 9.20 -3.86 -3.85
C GLU A 94 9.63 -3.18 -2.55
N THR A 95 9.25 -1.92 -2.37
CA THR A 95 9.47 -1.16 -1.14
C THR A 95 8.14 -0.74 -0.52
N LEU A 96 8.06 -0.71 0.80
CA LEU A 96 6.95 -0.11 1.55
C LEU A 96 7.51 0.88 2.57
N TYR A 97 6.97 2.09 2.58
CA TYR A 97 7.21 3.08 3.62
C TYR A 97 6.13 2.99 4.70
N ILE A 98 6.54 3.03 5.96
CA ILE A 98 5.69 2.78 7.12
C ILE A 98 5.86 3.96 8.08
N GLU A 99 4.75 4.49 8.58
CA GLU A 99 4.78 5.52 9.63
C GLU A 99 5.46 4.98 10.90
N ASN A 100 6.23 5.83 11.59
CA ASN A 100 6.97 5.43 12.79
C ASN A 100 6.06 4.76 13.83
N PRO A 101 6.19 3.45 14.10
CA PRO A 101 5.31 2.74 15.03
C PRO A 101 5.50 3.16 16.50
N LEU A 102 6.56 3.92 16.80
CA LEU A 102 6.81 4.51 18.12
C LEU A 102 6.16 5.89 18.29
N GLU A 103 5.54 6.45 17.25
CA GLU A 103 4.77 7.70 17.30
C GLU A 103 3.29 7.40 17.06
N LYS A 104 2.56 7.08 18.13
CA LYS A 104 1.14 6.72 18.01
C LYS A 104 0.27 7.96 18.04
N SER A 105 -0.47 8.20 16.95
CA SER A 105 -1.54 9.21 16.91
C SER A 105 -2.80 8.64 17.55
N ILE A 106 -3.31 9.29 18.59
CA ILE A 106 -4.59 8.98 19.21
C ILE A 106 -5.59 10.11 18.99
N GLU A 107 -6.84 9.74 18.73
CA GLU A 107 -7.97 10.65 18.68
C GLU A 107 -8.68 10.63 20.03
N PHE A 108 -8.93 11.81 20.59
CA PHE A 108 -9.63 11.95 21.88
C PHE A 108 -10.55 13.17 21.85
N ILE A 109 -11.59 13.13 22.68
CA ILE A 109 -12.47 14.29 22.89
C ILE A 109 -11.92 15.08 24.07
N ASN A 110 -11.64 16.37 23.87
CA ASN A 110 -11.17 17.25 24.94
C ASN A 110 -12.33 17.65 25.89
N ASP A 111 -12.01 18.38 26.96
CA ASP A 111 -13.00 18.81 27.96
C ASP A 111 -14.08 19.75 27.37
N SER A 112 -13.83 20.33 26.19
CA SER A 112 -14.80 21.16 25.45
C SER A 112 -15.68 20.35 24.49
N GLY A 113 -15.55 19.03 24.44
CA GLY A 113 -16.29 18.18 23.51
C GLY A 113 -15.73 18.16 22.07
N ILE A 114 -14.53 18.69 21.83
CA ILE A 114 -13.91 18.79 20.50
C ILE A 114 -12.99 17.59 20.27
N LEU A 115 -13.08 16.99 19.07
CA LEU A 115 -12.17 15.93 18.65
C LEU A 115 -10.79 16.50 18.34
N GLU A 116 -9.79 16.01 19.06
CA GLU A 116 -8.38 16.36 18.89
C GLU A 116 -7.53 15.13 18.59
N LYS A 117 -6.36 15.37 17.99
CA LYS A 117 -5.32 14.37 17.77
C LYS A 117 -4.10 14.70 18.61
N ARG A 118 -3.55 13.70 19.30
CA ARG A 118 -2.28 13.81 20.04
C ARG A 118 -1.33 12.71 19.62
N LEU A 119 -0.07 13.08 19.38
CA LEU A 119 1.02 12.13 19.20
C LEU A 119 1.55 11.71 20.58
N ILE A 120 1.62 10.41 20.81
CA ILE A 120 2.16 9.82 22.03
C ILE A 120 3.42 9.03 21.66
N PRO A 121 4.59 9.37 22.23
CA PRO A 121 5.79 8.59 22.06
C PRO A 121 5.68 7.27 22.83
N LEU A 122 6.11 6.18 22.20
CA LEU A 122 6.22 4.86 22.80
C LEU A 122 7.69 4.45 22.94
N ASP A 123 7.96 3.58 23.93
CA ASP A 123 9.27 2.94 24.11
C ASP A 123 9.40 1.66 23.28
N SER A 124 8.27 1.00 23.03
CA SER A 124 8.17 -0.18 22.17
C SER A 124 6.81 -0.28 21.50
N SER A 125 6.76 -1.01 20.39
CA SER A 125 5.52 -1.27 19.64
C SER A 125 5.67 -2.54 18.82
N GLU A 126 4.60 -3.32 18.73
CA GLU A 126 4.49 -4.42 17.76
C GLU A 126 3.58 -3.96 16.63
N PHE A 127 4.01 -4.16 15.39
CA PHE A 127 3.30 -3.69 14.22
C PHE A 127 3.34 -4.72 13.10
N THR A 128 2.25 -4.76 12.34
CA THR A 128 2.07 -5.67 11.21
C THR A 128 1.67 -4.88 9.98
N PHE A 129 2.28 -5.20 8.85
CA PHE A 129 1.95 -4.62 7.57
C PHE A 129 1.91 -5.70 6.48
N ARG A 130 1.31 -5.36 5.34
CA ARG A 130 1.16 -6.27 4.20
C ARG A 130 1.81 -5.71 2.95
N MET A 131 2.47 -6.59 2.19
CA MET A 131 3.10 -6.26 0.91
C MET A 131 2.71 -7.28 -0.18
N PRO A 132 2.68 -6.90 -1.47
CA PRO A 132 2.51 -7.84 -2.57
C PRO A 132 3.67 -8.84 -2.55
N TYR A 133 3.34 -10.12 -2.69
CA TYR A 133 4.32 -11.19 -2.62
C TYR A 133 4.29 -12.05 -3.87
N ASN A 134 5.48 -12.40 -4.37
CA ASN A 134 5.64 -13.42 -5.40
C ASN A 134 6.83 -14.33 -5.06
N HIS A 135 6.92 -15.47 -5.73
CA HIS A 135 7.93 -16.50 -5.49
C HIS A 135 9.39 -16.07 -5.71
N LYS A 136 9.64 -14.87 -6.26
CA LYS A 136 11.00 -14.35 -6.41
C LYS A 136 11.52 -13.70 -5.13
N VAL A 137 10.63 -13.32 -4.22
CA VAL A 137 10.98 -12.72 -2.93
C VAL A 137 11.60 -13.79 -2.04
N ILE A 138 12.80 -13.53 -1.53
CA ILE A 138 13.54 -14.44 -0.64
C ILE A 138 13.84 -13.76 0.70
N TYR A 139 14.02 -12.44 0.71
CA TYR A 139 14.35 -11.70 1.93
C TYR A 139 13.44 -10.49 2.12
N ALA A 140 13.26 -10.11 3.39
CA ALA A 140 12.74 -8.81 3.78
C ALA A 140 13.84 -8.06 4.55
N LYS A 141 13.98 -6.76 4.28
CA LYS A 141 14.96 -5.90 4.93
C LYS A 141 14.27 -4.63 5.40
N ILE A 142 14.33 -4.34 6.69
CA ILE A 142 13.65 -3.19 7.31
C ILE A 142 14.65 -2.25 7.99
N GLY A 143 14.39 -0.96 7.85
CA GLY A 143 15.25 0.10 8.36
C GLY A 143 14.52 1.40 8.64
N VAL A 144 15.21 2.31 9.34
CA VAL A 144 14.75 3.68 9.58
C VAL A 144 15.28 4.59 8.48
N ILE A 145 14.45 5.49 7.99
CA ILE A 145 14.81 6.48 6.98
C ILE A 145 15.54 7.64 7.66
N SER A 146 16.72 8.01 7.14
CA SER A 146 17.56 9.09 7.63
C SER A 146 18.06 9.94 6.46
N ASN A 147 17.65 11.21 6.39
CA ASN A 147 18.18 12.23 5.47
C ASN A 147 18.55 11.69 4.06
N SER A 148 17.60 11.01 3.39
CA SER A 148 17.70 10.39 2.05
C SER A 148 18.34 8.99 1.92
N ASN A 149 18.79 8.38 3.01
CA ASN A 149 19.23 6.99 3.07
C ASN A 149 18.38 6.18 4.07
N THR A 150 18.51 4.85 4.04
CA THR A 150 17.87 3.96 5.02
C THR A 150 18.93 3.23 5.83
N SER A 151 18.88 3.40 7.15
CA SER A 151 19.67 2.65 8.12
C SER A 151 18.96 1.33 8.41
N TYR A 152 19.46 0.23 7.88
CA TYR A 152 18.81 -1.08 8.03
C TYR A 152 19.21 -1.76 9.34
N PHE A 153 18.22 -2.29 10.05
CA PHE A 153 18.40 -2.93 11.35
C PHE A 153 18.19 -4.43 11.30
N SER A 154 17.37 -4.92 10.36
CA SER A 154 17.07 -6.34 10.25
C SER A 154 16.96 -6.76 8.78
N ILE A 155 17.57 -7.90 8.46
CA ILE A 155 17.36 -8.65 7.24
C ILE A 155 16.92 -10.07 7.62
N THR A 156 15.81 -10.51 7.05
CA THR A 156 15.18 -11.79 7.37
C THR A 156 14.95 -12.58 6.10
N LYS A 157 15.25 -13.88 6.13
CA LYS A 157 14.87 -14.82 5.07
C LYS A 157 13.41 -15.25 5.27
N LEU A 158 12.61 -15.13 4.22
CA LEU A 158 11.17 -15.41 4.20
C LEU A 158 10.85 -16.84 3.74
#